data_AF-A0A9W4T2M4-F1
#
_entry.id   AF-A0A9W4T2M4-F1
#
_cell.length_a   1.000
_cell.length_b   1.000
_cell.length_c   1.000
_cell.angle_alpha   90.00
_cell.angle_beta   90.00
_cell.angle_gamma   90.00
#
_symmetry.space_group_name_H-M   'P 1'
#
loop_
_entity.id
_entity.type
_entity.pdbx_description
1 polymer ?
#
loop_
_entity_poly.entity_id
_entity_poly.type
_entity_poly.pdbx_seq_one_letter_code
_entity_poly.pdbx_strand_id
1 'polypeptide(L)'
;PGYYGPKGLFYIINTLIETLFHHNSFVSNKSSPLKPMDYIYEILVPEATIRLIREDYDDNITLEYAREIMTNSIDFGICMHDKK
;
A
#
# COMPACT_ATOMS: atom_id res chain seq x y z
N PRO A 1 -2.66 -1.59 -9.22
CA PRO A 1 -2.83 -3.01 -8.86
C PRO A 1 -1.47 -3.69 -8.99
N GLY A 2 -1.03 -4.33 -7.90
CA GLY A 2 0.27 -5.01 -7.80
C GLY A 2 0.08 -6.32 -7.01
N TYR A 3 1.06 -6.71 -6.22
CA TYR A 3 1.13 -8.00 -5.50
C TYR A 3 -0.18 -8.48 -4.83
N TYR A 4 -0.91 -7.58 -4.13
CA TYR A 4 -2.16 -7.94 -3.42
C TYR A 4 -3.46 -7.76 -4.24
N GLY A 5 -3.36 -7.31 -5.50
CA GLY A 5 -4.52 -7.07 -6.36
C GLY A 5 -5.52 -6.01 -5.84
N PRO A 6 -6.67 -5.83 -6.52
CA PRO A 6 -7.65 -4.79 -6.16
C PRO A 6 -8.31 -5.01 -4.79
N LYS A 7 -8.57 -6.27 -4.41
CA LYS A 7 -9.22 -6.60 -3.14
C LYS A 7 -8.28 -6.39 -1.95
N GLY A 8 -7.00 -6.77 -2.09
CA GLY A 8 -6.00 -6.49 -1.05
C GLY A 8 -5.76 -5.01 -0.89
N LEU A 9 -5.68 -4.25 -1.99
CA LEU A 9 -5.60 -2.79 -1.95
C LEU A 9 -6.77 -2.16 -1.16
N PHE A 10 -8.00 -2.64 -1.39
CA PHE A 10 -9.18 -2.17 -0.63
C PHE A 10 -9.03 -2.39 0.88
N TYR A 11 -8.55 -3.57 1.31
CA TYR A 11 -8.33 -3.83 2.73
C TYR A 11 -7.21 -2.97 3.32
N ILE A 12 -6.08 -2.84 2.62
CA ILE A 12 -4.97 -1.99 3.06
C ILE A 12 -5.45 -0.56 3.30
N ILE A 13 -6.19 0.02 2.35
CA ILE A 13 -6.71 1.39 2.46
C ILE A 13 -7.68 1.51 3.65
N ASN A 14 -8.65 0.61 3.76
CA ASN A 14 -9.62 0.68 4.87
C ASN A 14 -8.94 0.54 6.22
N THR A 15 -7.99 -0.38 6.37
CA THR A 15 -7.23 -0.54 7.61
C THR A 15 -6.39 0.70 7.92
N LEU A 16 -5.74 1.31 6.93
CA LEU A 16 -5.02 2.58 7.12
C LEU A 16 -5.96 3.72 7.54
N ILE A 17 -7.15 3.81 6.93
CA ILE A 17 -8.15 4.81 7.32
C ILE A 17 -8.63 4.56 8.75
N GLU A 18 -9.03 3.34 9.08
CA GLU A 18 -9.50 2.98 10.42
C GLU A 18 -8.44 3.22 11.49
N THR A 19 -7.19 2.84 11.24
CA THR A 19 -6.11 2.99 12.23
C THR A 19 -5.66 4.44 12.42
N LEU A 20 -5.64 5.26 11.35
CA LEU A 20 -5.06 6.60 11.40
C LEU A 20 -6.11 7.72 11.59
N PHE A 21 -7.34 7.51 11.15
CA PHE A 21 -8.37 8.56 11.15
C PHE A 21 -9.41 8.41 12.26
N HIS A 22 -9.51 7.25 12.91
CA HIS A 22 -10.40 7.09 14.08
C HIS A 22 -9.97 7.99 15.25
N HIS A 23 -8.70 8.41 15.30
CA HIS A 23 -8.17 9.36 16.30
C HIS A 23 -8.15 10.84 15.86
N ASN A 24 -8.80 11.16 14.73
CA ASN A 24 -9.29 12.47 14.24
C ASN A 24 -8.40 13.75 14.30
N SER A 25 -7.14 13.68 14.75
CA SER A 25 -6.29 14.88 14.93
C SER A 25 -4.92 14.82 14.25
N PHE A 26 -4.51 13.65 13.77
CA PHE A 26 -3.12 13.40 13.40
C PHE A 26 -2.81 13.50 11.90
N VAL A 27 -3.82 13.42 11.04
CA VAL A 27 -3.56 13.28 9.60
C VAL A 27 -3.50 14.63 8.88
N SER A 28 -4.34 15.60 9.21
CA SER A 28 -4.35 16.88 8.48
C SER A 28 -3.03 17.65 8.59
N ASN A 29 -2.42 17.69 9.79
CA ASN A 29 -1.14 18.36 10.01
C ASN A 29 0.07 17.56 9.47
N LYS A 30 -0.03 16.23 9.36
CA LYS A 30 1.06 15.37 8.87
C LYS A 30 0.99 15.06 7.38
N SER A 31 -0.18 15.17 6.77
CA SER A 31 -0.36 14.96 5.33
C SER A 31 0.03 16.18 4.49
N SER A 32 0.08 17.38 5.09
CA SER A 32 0.51 18.60 4.40
C SER A 32 1.87 18.41 3.72
N PRO A 33 2.02 18.79 2.44
CA PRO A 33 1.10 19.61 1.62
C PRO A 33 -0.01 18.82 0.89
N LEU A 34 0.00 17.49 0.97
CA LEU A 34 -1.00 16.63 0.32
C LEU A 34 -2.33 16.64 1.09
N LYS A 35 -3.42 16.39 0.37
CA LYS A 35 -4.70 16.10 1.03
C LYS A 35 -4.58 14.74 1.73
N PRO A 36 -5.32 14.50 2.82
CA PRO A 36 -5.22 13.25 3.57
C PRO A 36 -5.37 11.98 2.72
N MET A 37 -6.29 11.97 1.74
CA MET A 37 -6.46 10.83 0.85
C MET A 37 -5.29 10.66 -0.12
N ASP A 38 -4.79 11.76 -0.70
CA ASP A 38 -3.63 11.72 -1.60
C ASP A 38 -2.41 11.19 -0.85
N TYR A 39 -2.21 11.62 0.41
CA TYR A 39 -1.17 11.08 1.29
C TYR A 39 -1.31 9.58 1.56
N ILE A 40 -2.54 9.08 1.75
CA ILE A 40 -2.77 7.63 1.89
C ILE A 40 -2.33 6.89 0.63
N TYR A 41 -2.81 7.33 -0.54
CA TYR A 41 -2.55 6.61 -1.79
C TYR A 41 -1.11 6.72 -2.27
N GLU A 42 -0.50 7.90 -2.17
CA GLU A 42 0.83 8.17 -2.73
C GLU A 42 1.96 7.74 -1.79
N ILE A 43 1.72 7.74 -0.47
CA ILE A 43 2.76 7.48 0.53
C ILE A 43 2.46 6.22 1.33
N LEU A 44 1.34 6.18 2.05
CA LEU A 44 1.10 5.13 3.03
C LEU A 44 0.82 3.77 2.40
N VAL A 45 0.07 3.73 1.29
CA VAL A 45 -0.22 2.48 0.58
C VAL A 45 1.07 1.83 0.06
N PRO A 46 1.97 2.53 -0.67
CA PRO A 46 3.26 1.96 -1.07
C PRO A 46 4.13 1.54 0.12
N GLU A 47 4.22 2.37 1.17
CA GLU A 47 5.05 2.09 2.35
C GLU A 47 4.56 0.85 3.10
N ALA A 48 3.25 0.75 3.33
CA ALA A 48 2.62 -0.41 3.95
C ALA A 48 2.77 -1.65 3.08
N THR A 49 2.58 -1.53 1.77
CA THR A 49 2.67 -2.67 0.83
C THR A 49 4.07 -3.29 0.84
N ILE A 50 5.13 -2.47 0.84
CA ILE A 50 6.52 -2.98 0.90
C ILE A 50 6.76 -3.75 2.22
N ARG A 51 6.24 -3.24 3.34
CA ARG A 51 6.37 -3.90 4.64
C ARG A 51 5.60 -5.21 4.71
N LEU A 52 4.35 -5.23 4.21
CA LEU A 52 3.54 -6.44 4.14
C LEU A 52 4.20 -7.50 3.25
N ILE A 53 4.75 -7.11 2.10
CA ILE A 53 5.46 -8.05 1.22
C ILE A 53 6.67 -8.61 1.96
N ARG A 54 7.41 -7.79 2.71
CA ARG A 54 8.54 -8.30 3.49
C ARG A 54 8.08 -9.24 4.62
N GLU A 55 6.96 -8.95 5.27
CA GLU A 55 6.36 -9.79 6.31
C GLU A 55 5.90 -11.15 5.76
N ASP A 56 5.36 -11.20 4.55
CA ASP A 56 5.00 -12.45 3.86
C ASP A 56 6.19 -13.39 3.63
N TYR A 57 7.42 -12.87 3.73
CA TYR A 57 8.68 -13.62 3.60
C TYR A 57 9.38 -13.79 4.96
N ASP A 58 8.63 -13.71 6.06
CA ASP A 58 9.11 -13.82 7.44
C ASP A 58 10.28 -12.87 7.74
N ASP A 59 10.22 -11.63 7.21
CA ASP A 59 11.27 -10.61 7.35
C ASP A 59 12.65 -10.99 6.79
N ASN A 60 12.75 -12.05 5.98
CA ASN A 60 14.03 -12.55 5.45
C ASN A 60 14.55 -11.79 4.22
N ILE A 61 13.80 -10.80 3.73
CA ILE A 61 14.17 -10.00 2.57
C ILE A 61 14.35 -8.52 2.92
N THR A 62 15.13 -7.81 2.13
CA THR A 62 15.30 -6.36 2.29
C THR A 62 14.07 -5.61 1.80
N LEU A 63 13.89 -4.36 2.27
CA LEU A 63 12.82 -3.49 1.78
C LEU A 63 13.02 -3.16 0.29
N GLU A 64 14.27 -3.07 -0.16
CA GLU A 64 14.61 -2.86 -1.57
C GLU A 64 14.13 -4.02 -2.43
N TYR A 65 14.32 -5.26 -1.97
CA TYR A 65 13.86 -6.44 -2.70
C TYR A 65 12.34 -6.58 -2.66
N ALA A 66 11.69 -6.30 -1.52
CA ALA A 66 10.24 -6.24 -1.43
C ALA A 66 9.64 -5.18 -2.38
N ARG A 67 10.29 -4.02 -2.53
CA ARG A 67 9.91 -2.98 -3.50
C ARG A 67 10.06 -3.45 -4.95
N GLU A 68 11.10 -4.22 -5.26
CA GLU A 68 11.28 -4.83 -6.57
C GLU A 68 10.14 -5.82 -6.87
N ILE A 69 9.82 -6.71 -5.93
CA ILE A 69 8.68 -7.64 -6.03
C ILE A 69 7.38 -6.87 -6.28
N MET A 70 7.11 -5.83 -5.50
CA MET A 70 5.92 -4.98 -5.66
C MET A 70 5.82 -4.40 -7.08
N THR A 71 6.94 -3.91 -7.62
CA THR A 71 7.02 -3.31 -8.95
C THR A 71 6.80 -4.35 -10.04
N ASN A 72 7.50 -5.49 -9.96
CA ASN A 72 7.39 -6.59 -10.92
C ASN A 72 5.98 -7.21 -10.93
N SER A 73 5.27 -7.12 -9.81
CA SER A 73 3.90 -7.64 -9.68
C SER A 73 2.84 -6.79 -10.39
N ILE A 74 3.19 -5.58 -10.87
CA ILE A 74 2.26 -4.72 -11.61
C ILE A 74 1.87 -5.38 -12.94
N ASP A 75 2.86 -5.85 -13.70
CA ASP A 75 2.63 -6.48 -15.00
C ASP A 75 1.78 -7.75 -14.90
N PHE A 76 2.04 -8.54 -13.85
CA PHE A 76 1.23 -9.71 -13.54
C PHE A 76 -0.20 -9.33 -13.15
N GLY A 77 -0.35 -8.31 -12.30
CA GLY A 77 -1.66 -7.78 -11.89
C GLY A 77 -2.47 -7.25 -13.07
N ILE A 78 -1.83 -6.60 -14.04
CA ILE A 78 -2.44 -6.20 -15.31
C ILE A 78 -2.87 -7.46 -16.05
N CYS A 79 -1.97 -8.41 -16.35
CA CYS A 79 -2.32 -9.64 -17.06
C CYS A 79 -3.54 -10.39 -16.46
N MET A 80 -3.62 -10.49 -15.14
CA MET A 80 -4.70 -11.22 -14.45
C MET A 80 -6.02 -10.44 -14.35
N HIS A 81 -6.00 -9.12 -14.45
CA HIS A 81 -7.17 -8.28 -14.17
C HIS A 81 -7.57 -7.33 -15.32
N ASP A 82 -6.80 -7.27 -16.40
CA ASP A 82 -7.08 -6.49 -17.62
C ASP A 82 -8.11 -7.17 -18.54
N LYS A 83 -8.46 -8.44 -18.25
CA LYS A 83 -9.60 -9.12 -18.89
C LYS A 83 -10.90 -8.76 -18.17
N LYS A 84 -11.43 -7.56 -18.45
CA LYS A 84 -12.83 -7.22 -18.24
C LYS A 84 -13.39 -6.46 -19.42
#